data_AF-A0AAD1H2I4-F1
#
_entry.id   AF-A0AAD1H2I4-F1
#
_cell.length_a   1.000
_cell.length_b   1.000
_cell.length_c   1.000
_cell.angle_alpha   90.00
_cell.angle_beta   90.00
_cell.angle_gamma   90.00
#
_symmetry.space_group_name_H-M   'P 1'
#
loop_
_entity.id
_entity.type
_entity.pdbx_description
1 polymer ?
#
loop_
_entity_poly.entity_id
_entity_poly.type
_entity_poly.pdbx_seq_one_letter_code
_entity_poly.pdbx_strand_id
1 'polypeptide(L)'
;MGSAAAGARPDGPVQLCPRRSRCTGCGATHVLLPVTALLRRADTAAVIVSALVAKAACRVGFRRIAADLARPAETVRGWLRHFAERVEAVRSVFTVWLRAVDSDPVMPDAAGGVFADAVVAIGALATAIGRRFMLSGVSLAETAVAVSGGRLLAPGWPGEWVQHESTLPPPPITP
;
A
#
# COMPACT_ATOMS: atom_id res chain seq x y z
N MET A 1 9.85 -26.60 3.75
CA MET A 1 10.45 -26.16 5.04
C MET A 1 11.05 -24.78 4.79
N GLY A 2 10.21 -23.74 4.91
CA GLY A 2 10.54 -22.37 4.49
C GLY A 2 11.28 -21.62 5.59
N SER A 3 12.49 -21.18 5.26
CA SER A 3 13.39 -20.42 6.11
C SER A 3 12.69 -19.22 6.76
N ALA A 4 12.64 -19.23 8.09
CA ALA A 4 12.35 -18.06 8.90
C ALA A 4 13.55 -17.11 8.76
N ALA A 5 13.44 -16.17 7.82
CA ALA A 5 14.22 -14.95 7.90
C ALA A 5 13.70 -14.17 9.12
N ALA A 6 14.31 -14.41 10.27
CA ALA A 6 14.27 -13.50 11.41
C ALA A 6 14.91 -12.18 10.93
N GLY A 7 14.07 -11.34 10.33
CA GLY A 7 14.49 -10.11 9.66
C GLY A 7 14.98 -9.09 10.67
N ALA A 8 16.23 -8.69 10.49
CA ALA A 8 16.85 -7.55 11.15
C ALA A 8 15.88 -6.39 11.34
N ARG A 9 15.85 -5.83 12.56
CA ARG A 9 15.14 -4.59 12.89
C ARG A 9 15.59 -3.50 11.91
N PRO A 10 14.74 -3.03 10.97
CA PRO A 10 15.12 -1.91 10.13
C PRO A 10 15.01 -0.65 11.00
N ASP A 11 16.15 0.01 11.11
CA ASP A 11 16.28 1.46 10.98
C ASP A 11 15.88 2.32 12.17
N GLY A 12 16.88 3.10 12.60
CA GLY A 12 16.68 4.29 13.41
C GLY A 12 15.83 5.34 12.67
N PRO A 13 15.67 6.53 13.25
CA PRO A 13 14.85 7.58 12.64
C PRO A 13 15.37 7.92 11.23
N VAL A 14 14.46 7.95 10.26
CA VAL A 14 14.73 8.43 8.90
C VAL A 14 14.28 9.88 8.82
N GLN A 15 15.18 10.78 8.44
CA GLN A 15 14.85 12.17 8.18
C GLN A 15 14.50 12.36 6.70
N LEU A 16 13.32 12.91 6.43
CA LEU A 16 12.88 13.23 5.08
C LEU A 16 12.89 14.74 4.88
N CYS A 17 13.39 15.19 3.72
CA CYS A 17 13.23 16.56 3.24
C CYS A 17 12.47 16.54 1.90
N PRO A 18 11.13 16.36 1.91
CA PRO A 18 10.36 16.23 0.68
C PRO A 18 10.39 17.52 -0.13
N ARG A 19 10.55 17.38 -1.45
CA ARG A 19 10.43 18.51 -2.37
C ARG A 19 8.99 18.98 -2.45
N ARG A 20 8.80 20.27 -2.76
CA ARG A 20 7.50 20.87 -3.04
C ARG A 20 7.47 21.31 -4.50
N SER A 21 6.41 20.98 -5.21
CA SER A 21 6.21 21.40 -6.60
C SER A 21 4.78 21.89 -6.80
N ARG A 22 4.58 22.84 -7.71
CA ARG A 22 3.24 23.28 -8.11
C ARG A 22 2.76 22.42 -9.27
N CYS A 23 1.62 21.77 -9.14
CA CYS A 23 1.02 20.99 -10.22
C CYS A 23 0.48 21.94 -11.30
N THR A 24 0.80 21.68 -12.55
CA THR A 24 0.28 22.43 -13.71
C THR A 24 -1.19 22.10 -14.01
N GLY A 25 -1.69 20.94 -13.57
CA GLY A 25 -3.08 20.51 -13.75
C GLY A 25 -4.05 21.14 -12.75
N CYS A 26 -3.87 20.95 -11.43
CA CYS A 26 -4.75 21.55 -10.41
C CYS A 26 -4.27 22.89 -9.86
N GLY A 27 -3.08 23.34 -10.20
CA GLY A 27 -2.52 24.60 -9.70
C GLY A 27 -2.08 24.59 -8.23
N ALA A 28 -2.27 23.49 -7.49
CA ALA A 28 -1.91 23.36 -6.08
C ALA A 28 -0.42 23.02 -5.88
N THR A 29 0.13 23.40 -4.71
CA THR A 29 1.47 22.97 -4.29
C THR A 29 1.41 21.60 -3.63
N HIS A 30 2.04 20.61 -4.24
CA HIS A 30 2.17 19.25 -3.73
C HIS A 30 3.49 19.04 -3.01
N VAL A 31 3.44 18.20 -1.98
CA VAL A 31 4.63 17.64 -1.33
C VAL A 31 4.91 16.30 -1.98
N LEU A 32 6.09 16.17 -2.60
CA LEU A 32 6.52 14.94 -3.27
C LEU A 32 7.09 13.98 -2.23
N LEU A 33 6.22 13.12 -1.69
CA LEU A 33 6.61 12.09 -0.74
C LEU A 33 7.31 10.92 -1.45
N PRO A 34 8.37 10.35 -0.87
CA PRO A 34 8.96 9.13 -1.40
C PRO A 34 7.97 7.95 -1.28
N VAL A 35 8.17 6.94 -2.12
CA VAL A 35 7.35 5.71 -2.12
C VAL A 35 7.42 4.91 -0.81
N THR A 36 8.34 5.27 0.08
CA THR A 36 8.51 4.69 1.42
C THR A 36 7.64 5.38 2.49
N ALA A 37 6.87 6.42 2.15
CA ALA A 37 6.09 7.21 3.10
C ALA A 37 4.60 7.25 2.77
N LEU A 38 3.76 7.18 3.82
CA LEU A 38 2.33 7.45 3.72
C LEU A 38 2.02 8.86 4.24
N LEU A 39 1.04 9.51 3.60
CA LEU A 39 0.61 10.85 3.95
C LEU A 39 0.13 10.91 5.41
N ARG A 40 0.63 11.90 6.17
CA ARG A 40 0.29 12.14 7.59
C ARG A 40 0.60 10.96 8.51
N ARG A 41 1.58 10.12 8.16
CA ARG A 41 2.10 9.05 9.02
C ARG A 41 3.58 9.30 9.31
N ALA A 42 3.97 9.10 10.56
CA ALA A 42 5.35 9.25 11.01
C ALA A 42 6.18 7.99 10.70
N ASP A 43 5.55 6.82 10.76
CA ASP A 43 6.18 5.55 10.43
C ASP A 43 6.26 5.32 8.92
N THR A 44 7.33 4.64 8.50
CA THR A 44 7.52 4.25 7.10
C THR A 44 6.40 3.32 6.64
N ALA A 45 6.12 3.34 5.35
CA ALA A 45 5.14 2.46 4.73
C ALA A 45 5.48 0.98 5.00
N ALA A 46 6.77 0.62 5.06
CA ALA A 46 7.22 -0.73 5.38
C ALA A 46 6.74 -1.20 6.77
N VAL A 47 6.89 -0.37 7.81
CA VAL A 47 6.42 -0.68 9.17
C VAL A 47 4.90 -0.75 9.25
N ILE A 48 4.21 0.14 8.55
CA ILE A 48 2.75 0.16 8.55
C ILE A 48 2.20 -1.06 7.82
N VAL A 49 2.72 -1.38 6.64
CA VAL A 49 2.26 -2.51 5.82
C VAL A 49 2.63 -3.84 6.47
N SER A 50 3.74 -3.95 7.18
CA SER A 50 4.03 -5.16 7.97
C SER A 50 3.00 -5.40 9.08
N ALA A 51 2.46 -4.33 9.70
CA ALA A 51 1.34 -4.45 10.64
C ALA A 51 0.06 -4.97 9.96
N LEU A 52 -0.24 -4.51 8.73
CA LEU A 52 -1.39 -4.99 7.95
C LEU A 52 -1.23 -6.47 7.59
N VAL A 53 -0.05 -6.86 7.11
CA VAL A 53 0.28 -8.26 6.77
C VAL A 53 0.19 -9.14 8.02
N ALA A 54 0.75 -8.71 9.15
CA ALA A 54 0.66 -9.44 10.40
C ALA A 54 -0.80 -9.63 10.85
N LYS A 55 -1.65 -8.60 10.69
CA LYS A 55 -3.08 -8.71 11.00
C LYS A 55 -3.83 -9.64 10.05
N ALA A 56 -3.46 -9.68 8.77
CA ALA A 56 -4.06 -10.56 7.78
C ALA A 56 -3.65 -12.02 7.96
N ALA A 57 -2.36 -12.28 8.23
CA ALA A 57 -1.81 -13.63 8.37
C ALA A 57 -2.14 -14.27 9.71
N CYS A 58 -2.10 -13.49 10.79
CA CYS A 58 -2.26 -13.98 12.14
C CYS A 58 -3.57 -13.46 12.72
N ARG A 59 -4.42 -14.34 13.27
CA ARG A 59 -5.62 -13.96 14.05
C ARG A 59 -5.27 -13.31 15.41
N VAL A 60 -4.12 -12.65 15.52
CA VAL A 60 -3.63 -11.99 16.73
C VAL A 60 -4.21 -10.58 16.88
N GLY A 61 -4.27 -10.10 18.12
CA GLY A 61 -4.72 -8.75 18.45
C GLY A 61 -3.68 -7.67 18.11
N PHE A 62 -4.15 -6.44 17.91
CA PHE A 62 -3.30 -5.29 17.57
C PHE A 62 -2.22 -5.00 18.62
N ARG A 63 -2.44 -5.34 19.89
CA ARG A 63 -1.45 -5.14 20.98
C ARG A 63 -0.20 -5.99 20.78
N ARG A 64 -0.36 -7.23 20.30
CA ARG A 64 0.78 -8.12 20.01
C ARG A 64 1.57 -7.58 18.82
N ILE A 65 0.88 -7.23 17.73
CA ILE A 65 1.50 -6.60 16.55
C ILE A 65 2.28 -5.34 16.96
N ALA A 66 1.71 -4.51 17.83
CA ALA A 66 2.37 -3.30 18.32
C ALA A 66 3.64 -3.59 19.14
N ALA A 67 3.58 -4.62 20.00
CA ALA A 67 4.76 -5.08 20.75
C ALA A 67 5.86 -5.59 19.81
N ASP A 68 5.50 -6.41 18.83
CA ASP A 68 6.43 -6.98 17.85
C ASP A 68 7.10 -5.88 17.00
N LEU A 69 6.36 -4.81 16.67
CA LEU A 69 6.87 -3.67 15.91
C LEU A 69 7.54 -2.59 16.77
N ALA A 70 7.55 -2.73 18.10
CA ALA A 70 7.98 -1.68 19.04
C ALA A 70 7.33 -0.31 18.78
N ARG A 71 5.99 -0.32 18.62
CA ARG A 71 5.18 0.88 18.40
C ARG A 71 4.04 1.01 19.40
N PRO A 72 3.53 2.24 19.65
CA PRO A 72 2.41 2.42 20.55
C PRO A 72 1.16 1.69 20.02
N ALA A 73 0.42 1.04 20.92
CA ALA A 73 -0.68 0.14 20.55
C ALA A 73 -1.84 0.89 19.90
N GLU A 74 -2.11 2.11 20.35
CA GLU A 74 -3.09 3.04 19.82
C GLU A 74 -2.76 3.50 18.39
N THR A 75 -1.47 3.66 18.07
CA THR A 75 -1.02 4.03 16.72
C THR A 75 -1.28 2.87 15.75
N VAL A 76 -0.87 1.66 16.12
CA VAL A 76 -1.13 0.45 15.32
C VAL A 76 -2.63 0.21 15.18
N ARG A 77 -3.41 0.33 16.26
CA ARG A 77 -4.87 0.26 16.22
C ARG A 77 -5.45 1.27 15.23
N GLY A 78 -4.94 2.50 15.24
CA GLY A 78 -5.35 3.55 14.31
C GLY A 78 -5.10 3.16 12.85
N TRP A 79 -3.92 2.63 12.53
CA TRP A 79 -3.62 2.15 11.18
C TRP A 79 -4.55 1.04 10.72
N LEU A 80 -4.71 0.01 11.56
CA LEU A 80 -5.57 -1.13 11.27
C LEU A 80 -7.02 -0.72 11.08
N ARG A 81 -7.52 0.20 11.91
CA ARG A 81 -8.88 0.75 11.78
C ARG A 81 -9.04 1.49 10.44
N HIS A 82 -8.14 2.41 10.12
CA HIS A 82 -8.25 3.18 8.87
C HIS A 82 -8.12 2.33 7.61
N PHE A 83 -7.33 1.25 7.66
CA PHE A 83 -7.29 0.27 6.59
C PHE A 83 -8.60 -0.53 6.52
N ALA A 84 -9.11 -1.01 7.66
CA ALA A 84 -10.36 -1.78 7.75
C ALA A 84 -11.56 -1.01 7.17
N GLU A 85 -11.62 0.30 7.37
CA GLU A 85 -12.63 1.19 6.78
C GLU A 85 -12.61 1.21 5.23
N ARG A 86 -11.54 0.72 4.59
CA ARG A 86 -11.27 0.88 3.15
C ARG A 86 -11.00 -0.43 2.42
N VAL A 87 -11.15 -1.58 3.08
CA VAL A 87 -10.73 -2.88 2.53
C VAL A 87 -11.33 -3.20 1.17
N GLU A 88 -12.60 -2.89 0.93
CA GLU A 88 -13.21 -3.14 -0.38
C GLU A 88 -12.69 -2.21 -1.47
N ALA A 89 -12.45 -0.93 -1.13
CA ALA A 89 -11.83 0.00 -2.05
C ALA A 89 -10.39 -0.40 -2.39
N VAL A 90 -9.62 -0.86 -1.39
CA VAL A 90 -8.28 -1.43 -1.61
C VAL A 90 -8.36 -2.65 -2.52
N ARG A 91 -9.20 -3.62 -2.19
CA ARG A 91 -9.37 -4.82 -3.01
C ARG A 91 -9.73 -4.47 -4.45
N SER A 92 -10.72 -3.61 -4.66
CA SER A 92 -11.18 -3.19 -5.99
C SER A 92 -10.09 -2.46 -6.79
N VAL A 93 -9.51 -1.39 -6.25
CA VAL A 93 -8.49 -0.58 -6.95
C VAL A 93 -7.28 -1.43 -7.32
N PHE A 94 -6.78 -2.25 -6.39
CA PHE A 94 -5.59 -3.07 -6.66
C PHE A 94 -5.87 -4.20 -7.65
N THR A 95 -7.10 -4.74 -7.68
CA THR A 95 -7.50 -5.73 -8.69
C THR A 95 -7.62 -5.10 -10.09
N VAL A 96 -8.16 -3.88 -10.19
CA VAL A 96 -8.19 -3.12 -11.45
C VAL A 96 -6.77 -2.88 -11.96
N TRP A 97 -5.85 -2.46 -11.08
CA TRP A 97 -4.45 -2.30 -11.44
C TRP A 97 -3.76 -3.60 -11.81
N LEU A 98 -4.07 -4.71 -11.13
CA LEU A 98 -3.57 -6.04 -11.48
C LEU A 98 -3.91 -6.39 -12.93
N ARG A 99 -5.17 -6.17 -13.33
CA ARG A 99 -5.63 -6.37 -14.70
C ARG A 99 -5.00 -5.39 -15.71
N ALA A 100 -4.67 -4.18 -15.29
CA ALA A 100 -4.02 -3.21 -16.17
C ALA A 100 -2.53 -3.52 -16.40
N VAL A 101 -1.85 -4.09 -15.41
CA VAL A 101 -0.41 -4.41 -15.46
C VAL A 101 -0.15 -5.74 -16.16
N ASP A 102 -1.02 -6.73 -15.97
CA ASP A 102 -0.88 -8.07 -16.53
C ASP A 102 -1.91 -8.33 -17.63
N SER A 103 -1.44 -8.77 -18.80
CA SER A 103 -2.30 -9.12 -19.94
C SER A 103 -3.12 -10.39 -19.70
N ASP A 104 -2.67 -11.27 -18.81
CA ASP A 104 -3.41 -12.47 -18.37
C ASP A 104 -3.33 -12.61 -16.84
N PRO A 105 -4.09 -11.79 -16.10
CA PRO A 105 -3.96 -11.69 -14.65
C PRO A 105 -4.55 -12.93 -13.96
N VAL A 106 -3.72 -13.62 -13.17
CA VAL A 106 -4.20 -14.61 -12.20
C VAL A 106 -4.86 -13.87 -11.03
N MET A 107 -6.18 -13.99 -10.90
CA MET A 107 -6.91 -13.34 -9.82
C MET A 107 -6.59 -14.01 -8.48
N PRO A 108 -6.36 -13.23 -7.41
CA PRO A 108 -6.09 -13.79 -6.11
C PRO A 108 -7.30 -14.53 -5.55
N ASP A 109 -7.05 -15.69 -4.95
CA ASP A 109 -8.05 -16.43 -4.19
C ASP A 109 -8.52 -15.65 -2.95
N ALA A 110 -9.75 -15.95 -2.51
CA ALA A 110 -10.26 -15.42 -1.25
C ALA A 110 -9.41 -15.94 -0.06
N ALA A 111 -8.91 -15.01 0.75
CA ALA A 111 -8.04 -15.25 1.90
C ALA A 111 -8.83 -15.48 3.21
N GLY A 112 -10.15 -15.71 3.12
CA GLY A 112 -11.02 -16.01 4.26
C GLY A 112 -11.49 -14.78 5.05
N GLY A 113 -11.35 -13.58 4.49
CA GLY A 113 -11.97 -12.36 5.05
C GLY A 113 -11.51 -11.08 4.36
N VAL A 114 -12.40 -10.08 4.27
CA VAL A 114 -12.22 -8.85 3.48
C VAL A 114 -10.92 -8.09 3.76
N PHE A 115 -10.43 -8.11 5.01
CA PHE A 115 -9.16 -7.48 5.38
C PHE A 115 -7.97 -8.22 4.76
N ALA A 116 -7.98 -9.55 4.83
CA ALA A 116 -6.94 -10.37 4.25
C ALA A 116 -7.00 -10.32 2.72
N ASP A 117 -8.20 -10.34 2.14
CA ASP A 117 -8.41 -10.22 0.68
C ASP A 117 -7.82 -8.92 0.13
N ALA A 118 -7.98 -7.81 0.85
CA ALA A 118 -7.38 -6.54 0.48
C ALA A 118 -5.84 -6.57 0.49
N VAL A 119 -5.23 -7.21 1.51
CA VAL A 119 -3.77 -7.37 1.58
C VAL A 119 -3.26 -8.30 0.48
N VAL A 120 -3.99 -9.39 0.19
CA VAL A 120 -3.65 -10.31 -0.90
C VAL A 120 -3.74 -9.62 -2.26
N ALA A 121 -4.73 -8.75 -2.50
CA ALA A 121 -4.81 -7.98 -3.74
C ALA A 121 -3.58 -7.06 -3.94
N ILE A 122 -3.07 -6.43 -2.87
CA ILE A 122 -1.82 -5.66 -2.92
C ILE A 122 -0.63 -6.57 -3.30
N GLY A 123 -0.52 -7.74 -2.66
CA GLY A 123 0.55 -8.71 -2.93
C GLY A 123 0.50 -9.30 -4.34
N ALA A 124 -0.70 -9.58 -4.86
CA ALA A 124 -0.90 -10.06 -6.22
C ALA A 124 -0.44 -9.03 -7.25
N LEU A 125 -0.80 -7.76 -7.07
CA LEU A 125 -0.31 -6.68 -7.92
C LEU A 125 1.21 -6.51 -7.83
N ALA A 126 1.80 -6.54 -6.62
CA ALA A 126 3.25 -6.45 -6.45
C ALA A 126 3.98 -7.56 -7.23
N THR A 127 3.44 -8.79 -7.17
CA THR A 127 3.96 -9.94 -7.90
C THR A 127 3.82 -9.76 -9.41
N ALA A 128 2.67 -9.25 -9.89
CA ALA A 128 2.46 -8.97 -11.30
C ALA A 128 3.42 -7.90 -11.84
N ILE A 129 3.64 -6.80 -11.09
CA ILE A 129 4.64 -5.77 -11.44
C ILE A 129 6.03 -6.40 -11.52
N GLY A 130 6.42 -7.18 -10.51
CA GLY A 130 7.73 -7.85 -10.48
C GLY A 130 7.96 -8.74 -11.70
N ARG A 131 6.97 -9.55 -12.08
CA ARG A 131 7.02 -10.40 -13.28
C ARG A 131 7.04 -9.57 -14.56
N ARG A 132 6.16 -8.57 -14.70
CA ARG A 132 5.99 -7.77 -15.92
C ARG A 132 7.25 -6.97 -16.28
N PHE A 133 7.97 -6.50 -15.28
CA PHE A 133 9.15 -5.65 -15.43
C PHE A 133 10.47 -6.34 -15.04
N MET A 134 10.45 -7.66 -14.79
CA MET A 134 11.63 -8.46 -14.45
C MET A 134 12.42 -7.90 -13.25
N LEU A 135 11.70 -7.43 -12.23
CA LEU A 135 12.30 -6.88 -11.01
C LEU A 135 12.57 -8.00 -10.01
N SER A 136 13.73 -7.95 -9.34
CA SER A 136 14.17 -8.95 -8.35
C SER A 136 13.24 -9.07 -7.14
N GLY A 137 12.37 -8.08 -6.94
CA GLY A 137 11.32 -8.05 -5.93
C GLY A 137 10.66 -6.67 -5.90
N VAL A 138 9.35 -6.65 -5.69
CA VAL A 138 8.59 -5.41 -5.47
C VAL A 138 7.97 -5.51 -4.09
N SER A 139 8.23 -4.54 -3.21
CA SER A 139 7.68 -4.61 -1.87
C SER A 139 6.18 -4.32 -1.88
N LEU A 140 5.43 -4.99 -0.99
CA LEU A 140 4.01 -4.68 -0.77
C LEU A 140 3.84 -3.22 -0.33
N ALA A 141 4.79 -2.69 0.44
CA ALA A 141 4.75 -1.31 0.91
C ALA A 141 4.87 -0.31 -0.24
N GLU A 142 5.84 -0.50 -1.14
CA GLU A 142 6.00 0.38 -2.30
C GLU A 142 4.81 0.29 -3.23
N THR A 143 4.31 -0.91 -3.49
CA THR A 143 3.10 -1.13 -4.30
C THR A 143 1.91 -0.41 -3.71
N ALA A 144 1.71 -0.54 -2.39
CA ALA A 144 0.61 0.10 -1.69
C ALA A 144 0.69 1.64 -1.75
N VAL A 145 1.89 2.20 -1.58
CA VAL A 145 2.11 3.65 -1.65
C VAL A 145 1.96 4.17 -3.08
N ALA A 146 2.57 3.52 -4.07
CA ALA A 146 2.55 3.95 -5.46
C ALA A 146 1.12 4.02 -5.99
N VAL A 147 0.33 2.95 -5.81
CA VAL A 147 -1.05 2.85 -6.30
C VAL A 147 -1.99 3.79 -5.55
N SER A 148 -1.78 3.99 -4.25
CA SER A 148 -2.61 4.90 -3.45
C SER A 148 -2.20 6.37 -3.54
N GLY A 149 -1.07 6.69 -4.18
CA GLY A 149 -0.45 8.02 -4.11
C GLY A 149 -0.06 8.41 -2.67
N GLY A 150 0.32 7.43 -1.85
CA GLY A 150 0.63 7.60 -0.43
C GLY A 150 -0.58 7.81 0.48
N ARG A 151 -1.80 7.63 -0.01
CA ARG A 151 -3.05 7.94 0.71
C ARG A 151 -3.81 6.73 1.24
N LEU A 152 -3.21 5.54 1.22
CA LEU A 152 -3.86 4.27 1.64
C LEU A 152 -4.63 4.38 2.98
N LEU A 153 -4.08 5.11 3.95
CA LEU A 153 -4.68 5.32 5.29
C LEU A 153 -5.17 6.75 5.53
N ALA A 154 -5.22 7.57 4.49
CA ALA A 154 -5.66 8.96 4.58
C ALA A 154 -7.18 9.07 4.36
N PRO A 155 -7.85 10.05 4.99
CA PRO A 155 -9.25 10.32 4.70
C PRO A 155 -9.44 10.66 3.22
N GLY A 156 -10.58 10.25 2.66
CA GLY A 156 -10.95 10.55 1.27
C GLY A 156 -10.32 9.67 0.19
N TRP A 157 -9.46 8.69 0.50
CA TRP A 157 -9.01 7.68 -0.48
C TRP A 157 -10.04 6.54 -0.63
N PRO A 158 -10.35 6.04 -1.84
CA PRO A 158 -9.69 6.33 -3.13
C PRO A 158 -10.01 7.71 -3.73
N GLY A 159 -11.15 8.32 -3.40
CA GLY A 159 -11.52 9.68 -3.82
C GLY A 159 -11.52 9.89 -5.34
N GLU A 160 -11.66 11.13 -5.78
CA GLU A 160 -11.30 11.47 -7.17
C GLU A 160 -9.78 11.36 -7.34
N TRP A 161 -9.37 10.75 -8.45
CA TRP A 161 -7.97 10.62 -8.83
C TRP A 161 -7.35 12.00 -9.07
N VAL A 162 -6.69 12.57 -8.06
CA VAL A 162 -5.84 13.75 -8.23
C VAL A 162 -4.47 13.34 -8.81
N GLN A 163 -4.47 12.55 -9.88
CA GLN A 163 -3.34 12.43 -10.79
C GLN A 163 -3.80 13.02 -12.12
N HIS A 164 -3.43 14.28 -12.36
CA HIS A 164 -3.81 15.01 -13.57
C HIS A 164 -3.11 14.47 -14.83
N GLU A 165 -2.07 13.66 -14.64
CA GLU A 165 -1.51 12.78 -15.65
C GLU A 165 -1.38 11.39 -15.02
N SER A 166 -2.21 10.47 -15.49
CA SER A 166 -1.89 9.05 -15.36
C SER A 166 -0.62 8.81 -16.19
N THR A 167 0.43 8.25 -15.59
CA THR A 167 1.62 7.80 -16.34
C THR A 167 1.28 6.67 -17.32
N LEU A 168 0.08 6.09 -17.20
CA LEU A 168 -0.50 5.20 -18.18
C LEU A 168 -1.45 5.96 -19.12
N PRO A 169 -1.46 5.65 -20.43
CA PRO A 169 -2.43 6.22 -21.35
C PRO A 169 -3.85 5.96 -20.83
N PRO A 170 -4.79 6.90 -21.00
CA PRO A 170 -6.17 6.70 -20.59
C PRO A 170 -6.73 5.45 -21.27
N PRO A 171 -7.50 4.60 -20.57
CA PRO A 171 -8.17 3.49 -21.22
C PRO A 171 -9.10 4.04 -22.31
N PRO A 172 -9.20 3.41 -23.49
CA PRO A 172 -10.15 3.83 -24.49
C PRO A 172 -11.56 3.74 -23.90
N ILE A 173 -12.25 4.88 -23.84
CA ILE A 173 -13.68 4.93 -23.56
C ILE A 173 -14.35 4.56 -24.87
N THR A 174 -14.74 3.29 -25.01
CA THR A 174 -15.69 2.88 -26.05
C THR A 174 -17.11 2.88 -25.47
N PRO A 175 -18.11 3.36 -26.23
CA PRO A 175 -19.51 3.44 -25.81
C PRO A 175 -20.14 2.07 -25.56
#